data_AF-A0A5N7DCJ8-F1
#
_entry.id   AF-A0A5N7DCJ8-F1
#
_cell.length_a   1.000
_cell.length_b   1.000
_cell.length_c   1.000
_cell.angle_alpha   90.00
_cell.angle_beta   90.00
_cell.angle_gamma   90.00
#
_symmetry.space_group_name_H-M   'P 1'
#
loop_
_entity.id
_entity.type
_entity.pdbx_description
1 polymer ?
#
loop_
_entity_poly.entity_id
_entity_poly.type
_entity_poly.pdbx_seq_one_letter_code
_entity_poly.pdbx_strand_id
1 'polypeptide(L)'
;MENHCNYRFIAHVEGRSYSASLKYRQACRSVIVIHKLQFIQHHHYLLVSSGPHQNFVQVERDWSDLPHKISELLDDPIQAQAIADNNVKLFRERYLTPAADTCYWRALLQAWTTASPEVTETVVDPTSGSGHRRGIRYESFTLLDPSSMMRFGS
;
A
#
# COMPACT_ATOMS: atom_id res chain seq x y z
N MET A 1 -18.40 7.73 -2.04
CA MET A 1 -17.58 7.23 -0.91
C MET A 1 -18.21 7.59 0.43
N GLU A 2 -18.62 8.83 0.65
CA GLU A 2 -19.21 9.27 1.94
C GLU A 2 -20.37 8.40 2.42
N ASN A 3 -21.26 7.96 1.51
CA ASN A 3 -22.37 7.08 1.89
C ASN A 3 -21.92 5.74 2.49
N HIS A 4 -20.67 5.29 2.25
CA HIS A 4 -20.15 4.08 2.91
C HIS A 4 -19.96 4.28 4.42
N CYS A 5 -19.71 5.51 4.88
CA CYS A 5 -19.55 5.79 6.30
C CYS A 5 -20.85 5.65 7.09
N ASN A 6 -22.00 5.49 6.41
CA ASN A 6 -23.29 5.19 7.05
C ASN A 6 -23.44 3.71 7.46
N TYR A 7 -22.45 2.86 7.13
CA TYR A 7 -22.48 1.43 7.44
C TYR A 7 -21.46 1.08 8.52
N ARG A 8 -21.85 0.18 9.44
CA ARG A 8 -20.97 -0.31 10.52
C ARG A 8 -19.82 -1.17 10.00
N PHE A 9 -20.06 -1.94 8.93
CA PHE A 9 -19.08 -2.84 8.33
C PHE A 9 -18.88 -2.48 6.86
N ILE A 10 -17.63 -2.37 6.42
CA ILE A 10 -17.30 -2.04 5.03
C ILE A 10 -16.29 -3.06 4.50
N ALA A 11 -16.67 -3.76 3.43
CA ALA A 11 -15.77 -4.71 2.76
C ALA A 11 -14.70 -4.00 1.90
N HIS A 12 -13.50 -4.56 1.90
CA HIS A 12 -12.43 -4.22 0.98
C HIS A 12 -12.10 -5.41 0.06
N VAL A 13 -11.95 -5.12 -1.23
CA VAL A 13 -11.60 -6.07 -2.27
C VAL A 13 -10.48 -5.50 -3.14
N GLU A 14 -9.60 -6.39 -3.57
CA GLU A 14 -8.58 -6.12 -4.59
C GLU A 14 -9.17 -6.19 -6.00
N GLY A 15 -8.48 -5.61 -6.97
CA GLY A 15 -8.85 -5.66 -8.39
C GLY A 15 -7.77 -6.35 -9.21
N ARG A 16 -7.34 -5.71 -10.29
CA ARG A 16 -6.16 -6.13 -11.05
C ARG A 16 -4.85 -6.03 -10.24
N SER A 17 -4.84 -5.16 -9.24
CA SER A 17 -3.78 -4.96 -8.27
C SER A 17 -4.41 -4.54 -6.93
N TYR A 18 -3.63 -3.89 -6.06
CA TYR A 18 -4.18 -3.24 -4.87
C TYR A 18 -5.31 -2.27 -5.23
N SER A 19 -6.25 -2.07 -4.31
CA SER A 19 -7.30 -1.08 -4.51
C SER A 19 -7.01 0.21 -3.72
N ALA A 20 -6.83 1.31 -4.47
CA ALA A 20 -6.67 2.65 -3.91
C ALA A 20 -7.90 3.13 -3.12
N SER A 21 -9.01 2.39 -3.15
CA SER A 21 -10.21 2.74 -2.39
C SER A 21 -10.09 2.45 -0.89
N LEU A 22 -9.09 1.65 -0.46
CA LEU A 22 -8.94 1.26 0.96
C LEU A 22 -8.84 2.48 1.88
N LYS A 23 -7.95 3.42 1.56
CA LYS A 23 -7.67 4.61 2.38
C LYS A 23 -8.91 5.44 2.70
N TYR A 24 -9.85 5.55 1.76
CA TYR A 24 -11.07 6.31 1.98
C TYR A 24 -12.07 5.57 2.85
N ARG A 25 -12.10 4.23 2.80
CA ARG A 25 -12.93 3.41 3.70
C ARG A 25 -12.38 3.47 5.12
N GLN A 26 -11.05 3.42 5.27
CA GLN A 26 -10.34 3.58 6.55
C GLN A 26 -10.49 4.98 7.18
N ALA A 27 -11.02 5.96 6.42
CA ALA A 27 -11.36 7.27 6.99
C ALA A 27 -12.73 7.25 7.71
N CYS A 28 -13.59 6.28 7.42
CA CYS A 28 -14.85 6.09 8.13
C CYS A 28 -14.60 5.42 9.49
N ARG A 29 -15.37 5.79 10.52
CA ARG A 29 -15.40 5.08 11.80
C ARG A 29 -16.27 3.81 11.69
N SER A 30 -15.84 2.91 10.81
CA SER A 30 -16.49 1.63 10.50
C SER A 30 -15.46 0.51 10.62
N VAL A 31 -15.92 -0.72 10.87
CA VAL A 31 -15.04 -1.90 10.82
C VAL A 31 -14.76 -2.23 9.37
N ILE A 32 -13.48 -2.23 9.01
CA ILE A 32 -13.03 -2.60 7.67
C ILE A 32 -12.78 -4.10 7.64
N VAL A 33 -13.50 -4.80 6.76
CA VAL A 33 -13.34 -6.24 6.55
C VAL A 33 -12.53 -6.45 5.28
N ILE A 34 -11.39 -7.12 5.40
CA ILE A 34 -10.43 -7.27 4.31
C ILE A 34 -10.12 -8.76 4.16
N HIS A 35 -10.29 -9.30 2.96
CA HIS A 35 -9.80 -10.65 2.68
C HIS A 35 -8.28 -10.72 2.74
N LYS A 36 -7.70 -11.91 2.90
CA LYS A 36 -6.24 -12.10 2.75
C LYS A 36 -5.75 -11.46 1.44
N LEU A 37 -4.95 -10.41 1.58
CA LEU A 37 -4.47 -9.59 0.46
C LEU A 37 -3.37 -10.31 -0.32
N GLN A 38 -3.38 -10.17 -1.64
CA GLN A 38 -2.28 -10.59 -2.51
C GLN A 38 -1.35 -9.41 -2.84
N PHE A 39 -1.91 -8.20 -2.94
CA PHE A 39 -1.19 -6.99 -3.32
C PHE A 39 -1.00 -6.07 -2.11
N ILE A 40 0.10 -5.33 -2.13
CA ILE A 40 0.47 -4.41 -1.07
C ILE A 40 0.46 -2.95 -1.55
N GLN A 41 0.08 -2.06 -0.65
CA GLN A 41 0.38 -0.63 -0.74
C GLN A 41 1.40 -0.27 0.33
N HIS A 42 2.02 0.90 0.18
CA HIS A 42 3.04 1.39 1.08
C HIS A 42 2.63 1.38 2.56
N HIS A 43 1.36 1.55 2.93
CA HIS A 43 0.91 1.57 4.33
C HIS A 43 0.30 0.24 4.82
N HIS A 44 0.20 -0.80 3.99
CA HIS A 44 -0.43 -2.07 4.38
C HIS A 44 0.31 -2.80 5.50
N TYR A 45 1.61 -2.52 5.72
CA TYR A 45 2.36 -3.08 6.85
C TYR A 45 1.85 -2.61 8.23
N LEU A 46 1.02 -1.56 8.27
CA LEU A 46 0.39 -1.05 9.49
C LEU A 46 -0.94 -1.75 9.81
N LEU A 47 -1.41 -2.66 8.94
CA LEU A 47 -2.60 -3.44 9.19
C LEU A 47 -2.34 -4.47 10.30
N VAL A 48 -3.20 -4.48 11.32
CA VAL A 48 -3.10 -5.38 12.47
C VAL A 48 -4.40 -6.17 12.57
N SER A 49 -4.32 -7.48 12.35
CA SER A 49 -5.47 -8.38 12.21
C SER A 49 -5.97 -8.96 13.54
N SER A 50 -5.21 -8.82 14.63
CA SER A 50 -5.56 -9.40 15.94
C SER A 50 -4.90 -8.68 17.10
N GLY A 51 -5.42 -8.90 18.31
CA GLY A 51 -4.87 -8.36 19.56
C GLY A 51 -5.38 -6.95 19.90
N PRO A 52 -4.83 -6.31 20.95
CA PRO A 52 -5.34 -5.04 21.47
C PRO A 52 -5.32 -3.87 20.47
N HIS A 53 -4.43 -3.96 19.47
CA HIS A 53 -4.25 -2.95 18.43
C HIS A 53 -4.89 -3.35 17.09
N GLN A 54 -5.74 -4.38 17.08
CA GLN A 54 -6.47 -4.79 15.89
C GLN A 54 -7.19 -3.58 15.29
N ASN A 55 -6.97 -3.37 13.99
CA ASN A 55 -7.48 -2.22 13.26
C ASN A 55 -8.25 -2.60 12.00
N PHE A 56 -8.39 -3.89 11.72
CA PHE A 56 -9.28 -4.42 10.69
C PHE A 56 -9.65 -5.87 11.01
N VAL A 57 -10.63 -6.39 10.29
CA VAL A 57 -11.02 -7.80 10.38
C VAL A 57 -10.53 -8.50 9.13
N GLN A 58 -9.64 -9.47 9.30
CA GLN A 58 -9.18 -10.31 8.21
C GLN A 58 -10.13 -11.48 8.01
N VAL A 59 -10.47 -11.77 6.75
CA VAL A 59 -11.23 -12.96 6.33
C VAL A 59 -10.43 -13.76 5.30
N GLU A 60 -10.83 -14.99 5.06
CA GLU A 60 -10.29 -15.83 3.99
C GLU A 60 -10.45 -15.19 2.62
N ARG A 61 -9.58 -15.57 1.68
CA ARG A 61 -9.54 -14.93 0.36
C ARG A 61 -10.83 -15.14 -0.44
N ASP A 62 -11.48 -16.28 -0.23
CA ASP A 62 -12.75 -16.65 -0.83
C ASP A 62 -13.97 -16.20 -0.01
N TRP A 63 -13.75 -15.47 1.10
CA TRP A 63 -14.78 -15.00 2.03
C TRP A 63 -15.58 -16.11 2.72
N SER A 64 -15.07 -17.34 2.73
CA SER A 64 -15.76 -18.50 3.31
C SER A 64 -16.06 -18.35 4.80
N ASP A 65 -15.22 -17.64 5.54
CA ASP A 65 -15.36 -17.39 6.98
C ASP A 65 -16.07 -16.06 7.31
N LEU A 66 -16.48 -15.28 6.31
CA LEU A 66 -17.14 -13.98 6.51
C LEU A 66 -18.39 -14.07 7.42
N PRO A 67 -19.34 -15.00 7.21
CA PRO A 67 -20.55 -15.05 8.03
C PRO A 67 -20.24 -15.25 9.52
N HIS A 68 -19.28 -16.11 9.82
CA HIS A 68 -18.81 -16.36 11.18
C HIS A 68 -18.20 -15.11 11.80
N LYS A 69 -17.28 -14.44 11.10
CA LYS A 69 -16.61 -13.22 11.55
C LYS A 69 -17.58 -12.07 11.80
N ILE A 70 -18.61 -11.94 10.97
CA ILE A 70 -19.66 -10.92 11.17
C ILE A 70 -20.51 -11.26 12.40
N SER A 71 -20.85 -12.53 12.64
CA SER A 71 -21.58 -12.93 13.85
C SER A 71 -20.81 -12.54 15.11
N GLU A 72 -19.52 -12.86 15.18
CA GLU A 72 -18.65 -12.50 16.32
C GLU A 72 -18.70 -10.98 16.62
N LEU A 73 -18.67 -10.14 15.58
CA LEU A 73 -18.71 -8.67 15.72
C LEU A 73 -20.10 -8.11 16.06
N LEU A 74 -21.16 -8.82 15.68
CA LEU A 74 -22.52 -8.46 16.06
C LEU A 74 -22.79 -8.81 17.54
N ASP A 75 -22.24 -9.94 17.99
CA ASP A 75 -22.35 -10.43 19.37
C ASP A 75 -21.48 -9.61 20.36
N ASP A 76 -20.37 -9.03 19.90
CA ASP A 76 -19.54 -8.08 20.67
C ASP A 76 -19.39 -6.70 19.99
N PRO A 77 -20.38 -5.80 20.19
CA PRO A 77 -20.31 -4.44 19.65
C PRO A 77 -19.16 -3.59 20.23
N ILE A 78 -18.68 -3.91 21.43
CA ILE A 78 -17.59 -3.16 22.08
C ILE A 78 -16.28 -3.45 21.36
N GLN A 79 -16.02 -4.72 21.06
CA GLN A 79 -14.87 -5.12 20.25
C GLN A 79 -14.94 -4.51 18.84
N ALA A 80 -16.12 -4.58 18.18
CA ALA A 80 -16.29 -3.99 16.85
C ALA A 80 -15.98 -2.48 16.85
N GLN A 81 -16.46 -1.75 17.86
CA GLN A 81 -16.15 -0.32 17.99
C GLN A 81 -14.66 -0.08 18.24
N ALA A 82 -14.02 -0.86 19.11
CA ALA A 82 -12.58 -0.74 19.37
C ALA A 82 -11.73 -0.93 18.10
N ILE A 83 -12.09 -1.89 17.24
CA ILE A 83 -11.41 -2.12 15.95
C ILE A 83 -11.58 -0.91 15.03
N ALA A 84 -12.80 -0.37 14.92
CA ALA A 84 -13.08 0.80 14.10
C ALA A 84 -12.33 2.06 14.59
N ASP A 85 -12.29 2.27 15.91
CA ASP A 85 -11.58 3.40 16.52
C ASP A 85 -10.06 3.27 16.35
N ASN A 86 -9.50 2.07 16.49
CA ASN A 86 -8.10 1.79 16.20
C ASN A 86 -7.74 2.07 14.74
N ASN A 87 -8.62 1.69 13.80
CA ASN A 87 -8.43 1.98 12.37
C ASN A 87 -8.33 3.49 12.12
N VAL A 88 -9.32 4.24 12.61
CA VAL A 88 -9.40 5.69 12.47
C VAL A 88 -8.18 6.39 13.09
N LYS A 89 -7.83 6.01 14.32
CA LYS A 89 -6.68 6.58 15.05
C LYS A 89 -5.37 6.37 14.31
N LEU A 90 -5.19 5.21 13.69
CA LEU A 90 -3.98 4.88 12.96
C LEU A 90 -3.95 5.54 11.57
N PHE A 91 -4.99 5.34 10.77
CA PHE A 91 -4.96 5.70 9.36
C PHE A 91 -5.39 7.14 9.16
N ARG A 92 -6.62 7.51 9.55
CA ARG A 92 -7.14 8.86 9.33
C ARG A 92 -6.36 9.93 10.09
N GLU A 93 -5.99 9.64 11.33
CA GLU A 93 -5.45 10.67 12.25
C GLU A 93 -3.92 10.73 12.25
N ARG A 94 -3.24 9.70 11.73
CA ARG A 94 -1.77 9.63 11.77
C ARG A 94 -1.12 9.34 10.43
N TYR A 95 -1.37 8.17 9.82
CA TYR A 95 -0.55 7.68 8.71
C TYR A 95 -1.04 8.03 7.30
N LEU A 96 -2.31 8.43 7.13
CA LEU A 96 -2.90 8.84 5.85
C LEU A 96 -3.30 10.33 5.86
N THR A 97 -2.66 11.12 6.71
CA THR A 97 -2.81 12.58 6.69
C THR A 97 -1.98 13.16 5.53
N PRO A 98 -2.33 14.35 4.99
CA PRO A 98 -1.51 14.99 3.95
C PRO A 98 -0.04 15.20 4.36
N ALA A 99 0.19 15.47 5.64
CA ALA A 99 1.53 15.61 6.20
C ALA A 99 2.30 14.28 6.23
N ALA A 100 1.64 13.18 6.62
CA ALA A 100 2.24 11.85 6.61
C ALA A 100 2.55 11.35 5.20
N ASP A 101 1.66 11.57 4.24
CA ASP A 101 1.90 11.25 2.83
C ASP A 101 3.14 11.99 2.31
N THR A 102 3.23 13.29 2.57
CA THR A 102 4.40 14.11 2.18
C THR A 102 5.68 13.63 2.87
N CYS A 103 5.61 13.27 4.15
CA CYS A 103 6.73 12.75 4.91
C CYS A 103 7.25 11.43 4.32
N TYR A 104 6.35 10.50 4.02
CA TYR A 104 6.69 9.22 3.39
C TYR A 104 7.44 9.42 2.07
N TRP A 105 6.92 10.28 1.19
CA TRP A 105 7.57 10.56 -0.09
C TRP A 105 8.96 11.18 0.07
N ARG A 106 9.13 12.13 0.98
CA ARG A 106 10.44 12.74 1.26
C ARG A 106 11.43 11.70 1.76
N ALA A 107 11.05 10.88 2.73
CA ALA A 107 11.90 9.84 3.29
C ALA A 107 12.25 8.78 2.23
N LEU A 108 11.28 8.37 1.42
CA LEU A 108 11.49 7.42 0.33
C LEU A 108 12.52 7.94 -0.68
N LEU A 109 12.39 9.18 -1.13
CA LEU A 109 13.31 9.79 -2.08
C LEU A 109 14.72 9.94 -1.48
N GLN A 110 14.84 10.36 -0.22
CA GLN A 110 16.13 10.46 0.47
C GLN A 110 16.82 9.10 0.66
N ALA A 111 16.06 8.07 1.03
CA ALA A 111 16.58 6.72 1.16
C ALA A 111 17.04 6.18 -0.20
N TRP A 112 16.25 6.42 -1.25
CA TRP A 112 16.59 6.04 -2.62
C TRP A 112 17.86 6.73 -3.12
N THR A 113 18.03 8.03 -2.89
CA THR A 113 19.27 8.75 -3.26
C THR A 113 20.48 8.23 -2.50
N THR A 114 20.30 7.85 -1.23
CA THR A 114 21.39 7.29 -0.40
C THR A 114 21.79 5.90 -0.89
N ALA A 115 20.81 5.06 -1.27
CA ALA A 115 21.05 3.74 -1.83
C ALA A 115 21.57 3.78 -3.29
N SER A 116 21.41 4.92 -3.97
CA SER A 116 21.75 5.12 -5.39
C SER A 116 22.64 6.37 -5.59
N PRO A 117 23.82 6.44 -4.96
CA PRO A 117 24.61 7.67 -4.83
C PRO A 117 25.06 8.30 -6.16
N GLU A 118 25.10 7.52 -7.24
CA GLU A 118 25.61 7.95 -8.55
C GLU A 118 24.52 8.07 -9.63
N VAL A 119 23.25 7.95 -9.25
CA VAL A 119 22.14 7.86 -10.23
C VAL A 119 22.00 9.14 -11.09
N THR A 120 22.47 10.28 -10.58
CA THR A 120 22.50 11.56 -11.30
C THR A 120 23.77 11.75 -12.15
N GLU A 121 24.86 11.07 -11.81
CA GLU A 121 26.15 11.19 -12.51
C GLU A 121 26.30 10.19 -13.67
N THR A 122 25.45 9.16 -13.73
CA THR A 122 25.61 8.01 -14.62
C THR A 122 24.61 7.94 -15.78
N VAL A 123 23.67 8.89 -15.89
CA VAL A 123 22.79 9.01 -17.07
C VAL A 123 23.54 9.75 -18.17
N VAL A 124 24.48 9.06 -18.80
CA VAL A 124 25.22 9.57 -19.96
C VAL A 124 24.30 9.52 -21.19
N ASP A 125 24.37 10.55 -22.04
CA ASP A 125 23.74 10.51 -23.36
C ASP A 125 24.25 9.26 -24.11
N PRO A 126 23.37 8.35 -24.59
CA PRO A 126 23.79 7.15 -25.31
C PRO A 126 24.61 7.43 -26.58
N THR A 127 24.67 8.69 -27.04
CA THR A 127 25.51 9.14 -28.18
C THR A 127 26.93 9.57 -27.77
N SER A 128 27.21 9.79 -26.49
CA SER A 128 28.55 10.17 -26.01
C SER A 128 29.42 8.93 -25.79
N GLY A 129 30.28 8.65 -26.77
CA GLY A 129 31.07 7.41 -26.91
C GLY A 129 32.20 7.15 -25.91
N SER A 130 32.18 7.68 -24.68
CA SER A 130 33.25 7.38 -23.71
C SER A 130 32.77 7.40 -22.26
N GLY A 131 32.55 6.21 -21.68
CA GLY A 131 32.34 6.03 -20.25
C GLY A 131 31.62 4.71 -19.94
N HIS A 132 32.06 4.00 -18.90
CA HIS A 132 31.38 2.78 -18.43
C HIS A 132 29.92 3.12 -18.09
N ARG A 133 28.97 2.59 -18.89
CA ARG A 133 27.53 2.81 -18.72
C ARG A 133 27.06 2.12 -17.45
N ARG A 134 26.92 2.86 -16.34
CA ARG A 134 26.31 2.32 -15.11
C ARG A 134 24.78 2.33 -15.15
N GLY A 135 24.15 3.11 -16.04
CA GLY A 135 22.70 3.13 -16.24
C GLY A 135 22.27 3.83 -17.54
N ILE A 136 21.04 3.54 -18.01
CA ILE A 136 20.36 4.28 -19.08
C ILE A 136 18.96 4.65 -18.60
N ARG A 137 18.33 5.68 -19.19
CA ARG A 137 16.94 6.04 -18.87
C ARG A 137 16.00 4.87 -19.17
N TYR A 138 14.97 4.70 -18.35
CA TYR A 138 14.00 3.63 -18.52
C TYR A 138 13.33 3.68 -19.90
N GLU A 139 13.00 4.87 -20.38
CA GLU A 139 12.40 5.09 -21.71
C GLU A 139 13.34 4.68 -22.84
N SER A 140 14.65 4.74 -22.63
CA SER A 140 15.64 4.23 -23.59
C SER A 140 15.84 2.71 -23.44
N PHE A 141 15.79 2.19 -22.21
CA PHE A 141 15.89 0.76 -21.92
C PHE A 141 14.76 -0.05 -22.56
N THR A 142 13.52 0.44 -22.51
CA THR A 142 12.37 -0.24 -23.12
C THR A 142 12.39 -0.24 -24.65
N LEU A 143 13.23 0.62 -25.26
CA LEU A 143 13.43 0.69 -26.71
C LEU A 143 14.62 -0.15 -27.20
N LEU A 144 15.39 -0.75 -26.30
CA LEU A 144 16.46 -1.68 -26.68
C LEU A 144 15.88 -2.95 -27.31
N ASP A 145 16.64 -3.55 -28.21
CA ASP A 145 16.30 -4.89 -28.70
C ASP A 145 16.40 -5.93 -27.54
N PRO A 146 15.68 -7.05 -27.63
CA PRO A 146 15.62 -8.03 -26.53
C PRO A 146 16.98 -8.57 -26.09
N SER A 147 17.94 -8.72 -27.01
CA SER A 147 19.27 -9.24 -26.70
C SER A 147 20.10 -8.20 -25.95
N SER A 148 19.96 -6.92 -26.30
CA SER A 148 20.59 -5.80 -25.60
C SER A 148 19.97 -5.56 -24.22
N MET A 149 18.65 -5.70 -24.06
CA MET A 149 18.01 -5.63 -22.73
C MET A 149 18.55 -6.71 -21.78
N MET A 150 18.64 -7.96 -22.25
CA MET A 150 19.06 -9.11 -21.42
C MET A 150 20.53 -9.02 -20.98
N ARG A 151 21.38 -8.33 -21.74
CA ARG A 151 22.81 -8.13 -21.42
C ARG A 151 23.09 -6.82 -20.69
N PHE A 152 22.07 -6.02 -20.43
CA PHE A 152 22.24 -4.74 -19.76
C PHE A 152 22.52 -4.96 -18.26
N GLY A 153 23.77 -4.72 -17.84
CA GLY A 153 24.20 -4.84 -16.44
C GLY A 153 24.88 -6.16 -16.06
N SER A 154 25.08 -7.08 -17.01
CA SER A 154 25.98 -8.25 -16.87
C SER A 154 27.42 -7.89 -17.19
#